data_AF-L1PSZ3-F1
#
_entry.id   AF-L1PSZ3-F1
#
_cell.length_a   1.000
_cell.length_b   1.000
_cell.length_c   1.000
_cell.angle_alpha   90.00
_cell.angle_beta   90.00
_cell.angle_gamma   90.00
#
_symmetry.space_group_name_H-M   'P 1'
#
loop_
_entity.id
_entity.type
_entity.pdbx_description
1 polymer ?
#
loop_
_entity_poly.entity_id
_entity_poly.type
_entity_poly.pdbx_seq_one_letter_code
_entity_poly.pdbx_strand_id
1 'polypeptide(L)'
;QQQKLTTNEVGDTHLEKYPFPAIRYNAFKAPDQIYVKDKERISYEYNAFGERSHCYYGNAEIEKAKRPMLKHYSHDGSVEVVCNKTDNSTKFVFYLGGDAYSAPAILISDGEASKLYYLHRDYLGSIVMLTDEDGNIAERRHFDPWGQPIKVEDGAGKVLQGLTLLDRGFTGHEHLQTVGLINMNARLYDPALHRFLQPDNNVQDPFNTQNFNRYGYCLNNPLVYVDENGEFIELIFGLGNLIARSKGGSINNFWDGVGAFFQGFLAGAVAGPSVITSITSFNQLGVVVGTLGGIFYNDWTIFNNSSKITLGSFYIDENRTFIGGLWQGISRYTWEHPQTVLGNDFSQLRNIFGQVDRVEYLGGATFSINEKSKKEDGISIGNFINININGKIEGDFTEYVLTHPLFMHEYGHYIDSQTFGLTYMLNIAIPSFFSAMSDEKENGIYKHNYRWYEMNANKNANKYFNKHYGNRVNRSLYEPPKYTYPRKRKK
;
A
#
# COMPACT_ATOMS: atom_id res chain seq x y z
N GLN A 1 -17.97 -22.69 31.14
CA GLN A 1 -19.32 -22.10 31.12
C GLN A 1 -19.16 -20.61 31.36
N GLN A 2 -19.45 -19.75 30.37
CA GLN A 2 -19.58 -18.31 30.65
C GLN A 2 -20.79 -18.15 31.58
N GLN A 3 -20.58 -17.59 32.77
CA GLN A 3 -21.68 -17.21 33.64
C GLN A 3 -22.57 -16.22 32.88
N LYS A 4 -23.88 -16.48 32.89
CA LYS A 4 -24.87 -15.56 32.33
C LYS A 4 -24.71 -14.23 33.07
N LEU A 5 -24.42 -13.16 32.33
CA LEU A 5 -24.36 -11.80 32.90
C LEU A 5 -25.64 -11.56 33.70
N THR A 6 -25.47 -11.30 35.00
CA THR A 6 -26.58 -10.93 35.88
C THR A 6 -26.58 -9.42 35.95
N THR A 7 -27.48 -8.80 35.20
CA THR A 7 -27.69 -7.34 35.20
C THR A 7 -28.55 -6.93 36.39
N ASN A 8 -28.38 -5.68 36.85
CA ASN A 8 -29.33 -5.04 37.75
C ASN A 8 -30.48 -4.42 36.94
N GLU A 9 -31.51 -3.89 37.60
CA GLU A 9 -32.68 -3.29 36.92
C GLU A 9 -32.31 -2.20 35.91
N VAL A 10 -31.27 -1.40 36.18
CA VAL A 10 -30.75 -0.39 35.26
C VAL A 10 -30.15 -1.03 34.01
N GLY A 11 -29.37 -2.10 34.19
CA GLY A 11 -28.81 -2.90 33.10
C GLY A 11 -29.88 -3.60 32.28
N ASP A 12 -30.91 -4.16 32.93
CA ASP A 12 -32.04 -4.80 32.23
C ASP A 12 -32.82 -3.79 31.39
N THR A 13 -33.15 -2.62 31.97
CA THR A 13 -33.80 -1.52 31.25
C THR A 13 -32.95 -1.03 30.08
N HIS A 14 -31.62 -0.98 30.26
CA HIS A 14 -30.70 -0.63 29.18
C HIS A 14 -30.71 -1.67 28.06
N LEU A 15 -30.67 -2.97 28.38
CA LEU A 15 -30.69 -4.06 27.41
C LEU A 15 -32.05 -4.24 26.73
N GLU A 16 -33.15 -3.84 27.36
CA GLU A 16 -34.46 -3.75 26.69
C GLU A 16 -34.47 -2.66 25.62
N LYS A 17 -33.82 -1.52 25.87
CA LYS A 17 -33.71 -0.42 24.91
C LYS A 17 -32.65 -0.67 23.82
N TYR A 18 -31.55 -1.33 24.20
CA TYR A 18 -30.40 -1.64 23.36
C TYR A 18 -30.07 -3.13 23.40
N PRO A 19 -30.93 -3.98 22.83
CA PRO A 19 -30.70 -5.43 22.84
C PRO A 19 -29.44 -5.78 22.05
N PHE A 20 -28.65 -6.72 22.59
CA PHE A 20 -27.47 -7.22 21.90
C PHE A 20 -27.85 -8.02 20.65
N PRO A 21 -27.05 -7.91 19.57
CA PRO A 21 -27.21 -8.76 18.41
C PRO A 21 -26.86 -10.22 18.75
N ALA A 22 -27.77 -11.13 18.43
CA ALA A 22 -27.51 -12.56 18.39
C ALA A 22 -27.07 -12.94 16.96
N ILE A 23 -25.83 -13.43 16.83
CA ILE A 23 -25.24 -13.76 15.53
C ILE A 23 -25.10 -15.28 15.41
N ARG A 24 -25.57 -15.83 14.30
CA ARG A 24 -25.35 -17.23 13.91
C ARG A 24 -24.36 -17.28 12.76
N TYR A 25 -23.36 -18.14 12.90
CA TYR A 25 -22.37 -18.41 11.87
C TYR A 25 -22.61 -19.79 11.24
N ASN A 26 -22.28 -19.93 9.96
CA ASN A 26 -22.30 -21.22 9.27
C ASN A 26 -21.00 -22.03 9.56
N ALA A 27 -20.90 -23.23 8.99
CA ALA A 27 -19.73 -24.10 9.16
C ALA A 27 -18.41 -23.49 8.64
N PHE A 28 -18.50 -22.53 7.72
CA PHE A 28 -17.37 -21.77 7.18
C PHE A 28 -17.04 -20.51 7.99
N LYS A 29 -17.69 -20.31 9.15
CA LYS A 29 -17.53 -19.13 10.01
C LYS A 29 -17.93 -17.81 9.36
N ALA A 30 -18.75 -17.88 8.31
CA ALA A 30 -19.37 -16.70 7.72
C ALA A 30 -20.70 -16.38 8.44
N PRO A 31 -21.05 -15.10 8.66
CA PRO A 31 -22.28 -14.72 9.34
C PRO A 31 -23.51 -15.09 8.52
N ASP A 32 -24.28 -16.07 8.98
CA ASP A 32 -25.50 -16.52 8.30
C ASP A 32 -26.73 -15.72 8.75
N GLN A 33 -26.78 -15.31 10.02
CA GLN A 33 -27.88 -14.53 10.56
C GLN A 33 -27.43 -13.56 11.66
N ILE A 34 -28.00 -12.36 11.64
CA ILE A 34 -27.91 -11.37 12.72
C ILE A 34 -29.33 -11.07 13.18
N TYR A 35 -29.62 -11.21 14.46
CA TYR A 35 -30.92 -10.91 15.03
C TYR A 35 -30.78 -9.96 16.21
N VAL A 36 -31.43 -8.80 16.11
CA VAL A 36 -31.58 -7.85 17.21
C VAL A 36 -33.04 -7.88 17.63
N LYS A 37 -33.29 -8.21 18.90
CA LYS A 37 -34.63 -8.42 19.45
C LYS A 37 -35.54 -7.24 19.12
N ASP A 38 -36.69 -7.55 18.51
CA ASP A 38 -37.75 -6.60 18.12
C ASP A 38 -37.31 -5.44 17.19
N LYS A 39 -36.09 -5.50 16.64
CA LYS A 39 -35.58 -4.50 15.68
C LYS A 39 -35.44 -5.10 14.30
N GLU A 40 -34.54 -6.07 14.11
CA GLU A 40 -34.27 -6.59 12.78
C GLU A 40 -33.66 -8.00 12.80
N ARG A 41 -33.94 -8.75 11.73
CA ARG A 41 -33.29 -10.00 11.39
C ARG A 41 -32.68 -9.90 10.00
N ILE A 42 -31.36 -9.91 9.94
CA ILE A 42 -30.58 -9.94 8.70
C ILE A 42 -30.15 -11.39 8.45
N SER A 43 -30.31 -11.89 7.23
CA SER A 43 -29.81 -13.22 6.86
C SER A 43 -29.13 -13.20 5.52
N TYR A 44 -28.04 -13.95 5.41
CA TYR A 44 -27.21 -14.00 4.21
C TYR A 44 -27.30 -15.36 3.55
N GLU A 45 -27.23 -15.38 2.23
CA GLU A 45 -26.96 -16.59 1.45
C GLU A 45 -25.65 -16.41 0.70
N TYR A 46 -24.95 -17.52 0.50
CA TYR A 46 -23.62 -17.55 -0.09
C TYR A 46 -23.64 -18.34 -1.39
N ASN A 47 -22.83 -17.91 -2.35
CA ASN A 47 -22.63 -18.64 -3.61
C ASN A 47 -21.69 -19.85 -3.39
N ALA A 48 -21.45 -20.62 -4.45
CA ALA A 48 -20.56 -21.79 -4.40
C ALA A 48 -19.08 -21.44 -4.09
N PHE A 49 -18.71 -20.17 -4.24
CA PHE A 49 -17.36 -19.65 -3.94
C PHE A 49 -17.24 -19.09 -2.52
N GLY A 50 -18.32 -19.14 -1.72
CA GLY A 50 -18.31 -18.65 -0.33
C GLY A 50 -18.52 -17.14 -0.20
N GLU A 51 -18.91 -16.45 -1.26
CA GLU A 51 -19.20 -15.00 -1.22
C GLU A 51 -20.70 -14.77 -1.05
N ARG A 52 -21.07 -13.62 -0.50
CA ARG A 52 -22.48 -13.25 -0.29
C ARG A 52 -23.16 -13.09 -1.65
N SER A 53 -24.29 -13.77 -1.83
CA SER A 53 -25.15 -13.64 -3.01
C SER A 53 -26.44 -12.91 -2.70
N HIS A 54 -27.01 -13.10 -1.50
CA HIS A 54 -28.27 -12.49 -1.08
C HIS A 54 -28.22 -12.01 0.37
N CYS A 55 -28.96 -10.95 0.67
CA CYS A 55 -29.21 -10.44 2.01
C CYS A 55 -30.70 -10.12 2.18
N TYR A 56 -31.33 -10.72 3.20
CA TYR A 56 -32.75 -10.52 3.54
C TYR A 56 -32.87 -9.73 4.84
N TYR A 57 -33.53 -8.57 4.79
CA TYR A 57 -33.55 -7.61 5.91
C TYR A 57 -34.79 -6.70 5.90
N GLY A 58 -34.83 -5.72 6.81
CA GLY A 58 -35.86 -4.68 6.90
C GLY A 58 -36.94 -4.90 7.97
N ASN A 59 -36.99 -6.07 8.61
CA ASN A 59 -37.80 -6.32 9.80
C ASN A 59 -37.29 -7.55 10.59
N ALA A 60 -37.97 -7.92 11.68
CA ALA A 60 -37.60 -9.04 12.55
C ALA A 60 -38.20 -10.42 12.17
N GLU A 61 -38.90 -10.51 11.03
CA GLU A 61 -39.67 -11.69 10.63
C GLU A 61 -38.78 -12.95 10.51
N ILE A 62 -39.29 -14.09 11.00
CA ILE A 62 -38.52 -15.33 11.10
C ILE A 62 -38.25 -15.87 9.69
N GLU A 63 -39.29 -15.96 8.87
CA GLU A 63 -39.17 -16.42 7.50
C GLU A 63 -38.52 -15.34 6.62
N LYS A 64 -37.30 -15.61 6.14
CA LYS A 64 -36.54 -14.68 5.28
C LYS A 64 -37.33 -14.15 4.07
N ALA A 65 -38.20 -14.98 3.48
CA ALA A 65 -38.98 -14.63 2.30
C ALA A 65 -40.05 -13.57 2.57
N LYS A 66 -40.54 -13.46 3.81
CA LYS A 66 -41.53 -12.48 4.25
C LYS A 66 -40.93 -11.12 4.62
N ARG A 67 -39.60 -11.00 4.65
CA ARG A 67 -38.92 -9.72 4.92
C ARG A 67 -39.04 -8.78 3.72
N PRO A 68 -39.22 -7.46 3.95
CA PRO A 68 -39.53 -6.50 2.91
C PRO A 68 -38.34 -6.24 1.98
N MET A 69 -37.11 -6.29 2.50
CA MET A 69 -35.92 -5.97 1.72
C MET A 69 -35.15 -7.23 1.32
N LEU A 70 -34.75 -7.28 0.06
CA LEU A 70 -33.84 -8.28 -0.50
C LEU A 70 -32.75 -7.57 -1.30
N LYS A 71 -31.49 -7.79 -0.94
CA LYS A 71 -30.33 -7.29 -1.69
C LYS A 71 -29.61 -8.45 -2.37
N HIS A 72 -29.35 -8.32 -3.66
CA HIS A 72 -28.56 -9.23 -4.47
C HIS A 72 -27.17 -8.62 -4.70
N TYR A 73 -26.14 -9.45 -4.63
CA TYR A 73 -24.76 -9.07 -4.93
C TYR A 73 -24.28 -9.82 -6.17
N SER A 74 -23.74 -9.12 -7.14
CA SER A 74 -23.08 -9.77 -8.27
C SER A 74 -21.77 -10.42 -7.82
N HIS A 75 -21.41 -11.54 -8.45
CA HIS A 75 -20.18 -12.28 -8.13
C HIS A 75 -18.92 -11.45 -8.36
N ASP A 76 -18.91 -10.63 -9.40
CA ASP A 76 -17.81 -9.73 -9.73
C ASP A 76 -17.80 -8.43 -8.90
N GLY A 77 -18.79 -8.24 -8.02
CA GLY A 77 -18.92 -7.04 -7.17
C GLY A 77 -19.28 -5.74 -7.91
N SER A 78 -19.53 -5.82 -9.22
CA SER A 78 -19.82 -4.64 -10.06
C SER A 78 -21.26 -4.14 -9.92
N VAL A 79 -22.18 -4.96 -9.43
CA VAL A 79 -23.60 -4.60 -9.30
C VAL A 79 -24.20 -5.09 -7.98
N GLU A 80 -24.97 -4.20 -7.35
CA GLU A 80 -25.89 -4.55 -6.27
C GLU A 80 -27.31 -4.20 -6.66
N VAL A 81 -28.26 -5.08 -6.34
CA VAL A 81 -29.69 -4.86 -6.62
C VAL A 81 -30.47 -4.94 -5.33
N VAL A 82 -31.18 -3.87 -4.98
CA VAL A 82 -32.00 -3.78 -3.77
C VAL A 82 -33.47 -3.78 -4.17
N CYS A 83 -34.19 -4.82 -3.77
CA CYS A 83 -35.62 -5.00 -4.01
C CYS A 83 -36.38 -4.71 -2.72
N ASN A 84 -37.37 -3.82 -2.79
CA ASN A 84 -38.34 -3.60 -1.73
C ASN A 84 -39.68 -4.20 -2.12
N LYS A 85 -40.10 -5.27 -1.43
CA LYS A 85 -41.36 -5.97 -1.69
C LYS A 85 -42.59 -5.21 -1.20
N THR A 86 -42.41 -4.18 -0.36
CA THR A 86 -43.52 -3.40 0.22
C THR A 86 -44.15 -2.48 -0.82
N ASP A 87 -43.31 -1.81 -1.61
CA ASP A 87 -43.71 -0.89 -2.68
C ASP A 87 -43.40 -1.45 -4.09
N ASN A 88 -42.84 -2.66 -4.16
CA ASN A 88 -42.44 -3.33 -5.39
C ASN A 88 -41.38 -2.54 -6.20
N SER A 89 -40.58 -1.71 -5.53
CA SER A 89 -39.48 -0.97 -6.14
C SER A 89 -38.19 -1.79 -6.21
N THR A 90 -37.37 -1.51 -7.24
CA THR A 90 -36.05 -2.10 -7.42
C THR A 90 -35.04 -0.99 -7.65
N LYS A 91 -33.94 -1.01 -6.91
CA LYS A 91 -32.81 -0.08 -7.06
C LYS A 91 -31.58 -0.85 -7.50
N PHE A 92 -31.07 -0.51 -8.67
CA PHE A 92 -29.80 -0.99 -9.19
C PHE A 92 -28.69 -0.02 -8.81
N VAL A 93 -27.56 -0.55 -8.35
CA VAL A 93 -26.34 0.19 -8.08
C VAL A 93 -25.24 -0.44 -8.90
N PHE A 94 -24.77 0.28 -9.92
CA PHE A 94 -23.65 -0.14 -10.76
C PHE A 94 -22.38 0.58 -10.32
N TYR A 95 -21.35 -0.17 -9.98
CA TYR A 95 -20.01 0.36 -9.69
C TYR A 95 -19.24 0.51 -11.01
N LEU A 96 -18.90 1.74 -11.36
CA LEU A 96 -18.26 2.05 -12.65
C LEU A 96 -16.74 2.07 -12.50
N GLY A 97 -16.05 1.25 -13.28
CA GLY A 97 -14.58 1.18 -13.28
C GLY A 97 -13.98 0.37 -12.13
N GLY A 98 -14.78 -0.46 -11.45
CA GLY A 98 -14.34 -1.30 -10.34
C GLY A 98 -15.52 -1.94 -9.62
N ASP A 99 -15.37 -2.08 -8.31
CA ASP A 99 -16.37 -2.61 -7.38
C ASP A 99 -16.68 -1.60 -6.26
N ALA A 100 -17.41 -2.05 -5.24
CA ALA A 100 -17.70 -1.33 -4.02
C ALA A 100 -16.52 -0.53 -3.41
N TYR A 101 -15.32 -1.08 -3.50
CA TYR A 101 -14.14 -0.56 -2.84
C TYR A 101 -13.32 0.35 -3.75
N SER A 102 -13.31 0.04 -5.05
CA SER A 102 -12.40 0.64 -6.03
C SER A 102 -13.07 1.62 -7.01
N ALA A 103 -14.39 1.51 -7.23
CA ALA A 103 -15.04 2.26 -8.29
C ALA A 103 -15.04 3.78 -8.05
N PRO A 104 -14.53 4.61 -8.98
CA PRO A 104 -14.57 6.07 -8.86
C PRO A 104 -15.98 6.68 -8.93
N ALA A 105 -16.95 5.95 -9.50
CA ALA A 105 -18.32 6.43 -9.63
C ALA A 105 -19.33 5.28 -9.50
N ILE A 106 -20.57 5.64 -9.19
CA ILE A 106 -21.72 4.73 -9.20
C ILE A 106 -22.84 5.29 -10.07
N LEU A 107 -23.55 4.41 -10.77
CA LEU A 107 -24.83 4.72 -11.39
C LEU A 107 -25.94 4.07 -10.55
N ILE A 108 -26.84 4.89 -9.99
CA ILE A 108 -28.03 4.42 -9.30
C ILE A 108 -29.21 4.51 -10.27
N SER A 109 -29.93 3.41 -10.46
CA SER A 109 -31.10 3.34 -11.35
C SER A 109 -32.28 2.65 -10.67
N ASP A 110 -33.50 3.07 -10.98
CA ASP A 110 -34.74 2.38 -10.59
C ASP A 110 -35.36 1.56 -11.73
N GLY A 111 -34.67 1.49 -12.88
CA GLY A 111 -35.14 0.86 -14.11
C GLY A 111 -35.80 1.83 -15.10
N GLU A 112 -36.19 3.04 -14.65
CA GLU A 112 -36.76 4.08 -15.51
C GLU A 112 -35.84 5.30 -15.59
N ALA A 113 -35.39 5.79 -14.44
CA ALA A 113 -34.45 6.89 -14.29
C ALA A 113 -33.12 6.38 -13.75
N SER A 114 -32.04 7.11 -14.07
CA SER A 114 -30.73 6.85 -13.51
C SER A 114 -30.02 8.15 -13.14
N LYS A 115 -29.19 8.09 -12.10
CA LYS A 115 -28.35 9.20 -11.64
C LYS A 115 -26.93 8.72 -11.40
N LEU A 116 -25.98 9.46 -11.95
CA LEU A 116 -24.55 9.24 -11.76
C LEU A 116 -24.07 9.98 -10.51
N TYR A 117 -23.30 9.31 -9.68
CA TYR A 117 -22.60 9.91 -8.54
C TYR A 117 -21.12 9.56 -8.56
N TYR A 118 -20.27 10.57 -8.35
CA TYR A 118 -18.84 10.39 -8.15
C TYR A 118 -18.53 10.13 -6.68
N LEU A 119 -17.74 9.11 -6.41
CA LEU A 119 -17.37 8.69 -5.06
C LEU A 119 -16.03 9.30 -4.66
N HIS A 120 -16.06 10.19 -3.67
CA HIS A 120 -14.87 10.78 -3.08
C HIS A 120 -14.46 9.97 -1.84
N ARG A 121 -13.24 9.46 -1.85
CA ARG A 121 -12.70 8.61 -0.79
C ARG A 121 -11.55 9.29 -0.05
N ASP A 122 -11.40 8.96 1.22
CA ASP A 122 -10.18 9.29 1.97
C ASP A 122 -9.04 8.31 1.62
N TYR A 123 -7.89 8.50 2.27
CA TYR A 123 -6.71 7.66 2.05
C TYR A 123 -6.89 6.20 2.53
N LEU A 124 -7.89 5.92 3.37
CA LEU A 124 -8.28 4.58 3.82
C LEU A 124 -9.29 3.91 2.86
N GLY A 125 -9.75 4.63 1.83
CA GLY A 125 -10.81 4.16 0.93
C GLY A 125 -12.23 4.35 1.48
N SER A 126 -12.41 5.06 2.61
CA SER A 126 -13.74 5.38 3.13
C SER A 126 -14.43 6.39 2.23
N ILE A 127 -15.70 6.14 1.89
CA ILE A 127 -16.49 7.04 1.04
C ILE A 127 -16.95 8.22 1.89
N VAL A 128 -16.28 9.37 1.76
CA VAL A 128 -16.51 10.58 2.57
C VAL A 128 -17.44 11.59 1.90
N MET A 129 -17.62 11.54 0.58
CA MET A 129 -18.52 12.44 -0.13
C MET A 129 -19.00 11.83 -1.45
N LEU A 130 -20.23 12.16 -1.84
CA LEU A 130 -20.83 11.82 -3.13
C LEU A 130 -21.28 13.11 -3.81
N THR A 131 -20.86 13.30 -5.07
CA THR A 131 -21.29 14.43 -5.90
C THR A 131 -22.03 13.96 -7.13
N ASP A 132 -23.00 14.74 -7.62
CA ASP A 132 -23.70 14.46 -8.88
C ASP A 132 -22.85 14.85 -10.12
N GLU A 133 -23.45 14.71 -11.31
CA GLU A 133 -22.83 15.02 -12.60
C GLU A 133 -22.46 16.51 -12.79
N ASP A 134 -23.15 17.40 -12.08
CA ASP A 134 -22.90 18.85 -12.09
C ASP A 134 -21.86 19.26 -11.03
N GLY A 135 -21.36 18.31 -10.23
CA GLY A 135 -20.42 18.55 -9.14
C GLY A 135 -21.08 19.06 -7.86
N ASN A 136 -22.41 19.05 -7.76
CA ASN A 136 -23.10 19.39 -6.53
C ASN A 136 -22.98 18.24 -5.53
N ILE A 137 -22.95 18.58 -4.25
CA ILE A 137 -22.83 17.61 -3.18
C ILE A 137 -24.18 16.99 -2.89
N ALA A 138 -24.27 15.68 -3.14
CA ALA A 138 -25.45 14.90 -2.82
C ALA A 138 -25.42 14.39 -1.37
N GLU A 139 -24.26 13.95 -0.89
CA GLU A 139 -24.08 13.46 0.48
C GLU A 139 -22.62 13.65 0.94
N ARG A 140 -22.42 14.13 2.18
CA ARG A 140 -21.13 14.20 2.88
C ARG A 140 -21.20 13.34 4.13
N ARG A 141 -20.10 12.65 4.42
CA ARG A 141 -20.00 11.67 5.49
C ARG A 141 -18.74 11.94 6.29
N HIS A 142 -18.90 11.93 7.60
CA HIS A 142 -17.80 12.01 8.54
C HIS A 142 -17.82 10.78 9.44
N PHE A 143 -16.70 10.07 9.47
CA PHE A 143 -16.50 8.89 10.31
C PHE A 143 -15.51 9.22 11.42
N ASP A 144 -15.63 8.54 12.55
CA ASP A 144 -14.56 8.49 13.53
C ASP A 144 -13.41 7.57 13.04
N PRO A 145 -12.25 7.54 13.73
CA PRO A 145 -11.14 6.67 13.34
C PRO A 145 -11.48 5.18 13.29
N TRP A 146 -12.57 4.75 13.89
CA TRP A 146 -12.99 3.35 14.00
C TRP A 146 -14.17 3.01 13.11
N GLY A 147 -14.59 3.94 12.24
CA GLY A 147 -15.61 3.74 11.22
C GLY A 147 -17.03 4.07 11.65
N GLN A 148 -17.27 4.58 12.86
CA GLN A 148 -18.59 5.02 13.26
C GLN A 148 -18.97 6.32 12.52
N PRO A 149 -20.13 6.38 11.83
CA PRO A 149 -20.59 7.64 11.23
C PRO A 149 -20.95 8.65 12.33
N ILE A 150 -20.20 9.76 12.39
CA ILE A 150 -20.45 10.86 13.33
C ILE A 150 -21.50 11.82 12.75
N LYS A 151 -21.39 12.11 11.45
CA LYS A 151 -22.25 13.10 10.78
C LYS A 151 -22.44 12.74 9.31
N VAL A 152 -23.69 12.78 8.86
CA VAL A 152 -24.05 12.67 7.44
C VAL A 152 -24.92 13.87 7.08
N GLU A 153 -24.60 14.57 5.99
CA GLU A 153 -25.31 15.78 5.57
C GLU A 153 -25.46 15.88 4.05
N ASP A 154 -26.46 16.61 3.58
CA ASP A 154 -26.58 16.98 2.16
C ASP A 154 -25.72 18.21 1.80
N GLY A 155 -25.74 18.62 0.53
CA GLY A 155 -25.01 19.80 0.06
C GLY A 155 -25.41 21.12 0.71
N ALA A 156 -26.60 21.21 1.33
CA ALA A 156 -27.06 22.38 2.06
C ALA A 156 -26.70 22.33 3.56
N GLY A 157 -26.04 21.26 4.02
CA GLY A 157 -25.66 21.07 5.43
C GLY A 157 -26.80 20.53 6.31
N LYS A 158 -27.90 20.05 5.71
CA LYS A 158 -28.97 19.40 6.47
C LYS A 158 -28.52 18.00 6.89
N VAL A 159 -28.67 17.68 8.17
CA VAL A 159 -28.33 16.36 8.70
C VAL A 159 -29.28 15.28 8.14
N LEU A 160 -28.69 14.23 7.59
CA LEU A 160 -29.36 13.04 7.08
C LEU A 160 -29.35 11.92 8.13
N GLN A 161 -30.37 11.07 8.12
CA GLN A 161 -30.43 9.91 9.02
C GLN A 161 -29.70 8.72 8.38
N GLY A 162 -28.42 8.58 8.71
CA GLY A 162 -27.59 7.50 8.20
C GLY A 162 -27.09 7.74 6.76
N LEU A 163 -26.54 6.69 6.17
CA LEU A 163 -26.08 6.67 4.77
C LEU A 163 -27.29 6.41 3.86
N THR A 164 -27.68 7.39 3.05
CA THR A 164 -28.99 7.37 2.35
C THR A 164 -28.86 6.93 0.90
N LEU A 165 -27.82 7.38 0.20
CA LEU A 165 -27.61 7.06 -1.21
C LEU A 165 -27.00 5.67 -1.40
N LEU A 166 -26.05 5.31 -0.56
CA LEU A 166 -25.31 4.06 -0.62
C LEU A 166 -25.02 3.58 0.81
N ASP A 167 -25.33 2.33 1.11
CA ASP A 167 -25.11 1.72 2.43
C ASP A 167 -23.65 1.33 2.69
N ARG A 168 -22.73 1.65 1.77
CA ARG A 168 -21.28 1.47 1.94
C ARG A 168 -20.61 2.75 2.40
N GLY A 169 -19.66 2.66 3.34
CA GLY A 169 -19.05 3.82 3.99
C GLY A 169 -17.57 3.64 4.30
N PHE A 170 -17.27 3.47 5.60
CA PHE A 170 -15.91 3.25 6.12
C PHE A 170 -15.19 2.13 5.36
N THR A 171 -14.00 2.46 4.82
CA THR A 171 -13.14 1.60 3.99
C THR A 171 -13.89 0.84 2.87
N GLY A 172 -15.00 1.40 2.36
CA GLY A 172 -15.84 0.77 1.31
C GLY A 172 -16.75 -0.37 1.78
N HIS A 173 -16.73 -0.72 3.07
CA HIS A 173 -17.55 -1.80 3.62
C HIS A 173 -19.01 -1.40 3.76
N GLU A 174 -19.89 -2.41 3.76
CA GLU A 174 -21.33 -2.24 3.95
C GLU A 174 -21.68 -2.01 5.42
N HIS A 175 -22.42 -0.94 5.70
CA HIS A 175 -22.92 -0.58 7.01
C HIS A 175 -24.32 -1.16 7.20
N LEU A 176 -24.47 -2.03 8.19
CA LEU A 176 -25.75 -2.55 8.65
C LEU A 176 -26.35 -1.56 9.66
N GLN A 177 -26.80 -0.42 9.13
CA GLN A 177 -27.09 0.81 9.89
C GLN A 177 -28.10 0.60 11.04
N THR A 178 -29.11 -0.24 10.80
CA THR A 178 -30.18 -0.63 11.72
C THR A 178 -29.69 -1.42 12.95
N VAL A 179 -28.60 -2.16 12.81
CA VAL A 179 -27.99 -2.96 13.90
C VAL A 179 -26.64 -2.38 14.36
N GLY A 180 -26.16 -1.32 13.73
CA GLY A 180 -24.94 -0.61 14.11
C GLY A 180 -23.64 -1.37 13.85
N LEU A 181 -23.65 -2.30 12.90
CA LEU A 181 -22.48 -3.14 12.56
C LEU A 181 -21.96 -2.82 11.16
N ILE A 182 -20.69 -3.13 10.91
CA ILE A 182 -20.09 -3.07 9.58
C ILE A 182 -19.80 -4.50 9.13
N ASN A 183 -20.30 -4.88 7.95
CA ASN A 183 -20.01 -6.17 7.36
C ASN A 183 -18.74 -6.08 6.52
N MET A 184 -17.62 -6.56 7.07
CA MET A 184 -16.33 -6.62 6.40
C MET A 184 -16.15 -7.93 5.60
N ASN A 185 -17.24 -8.50 5.09
CA ASN A 185 -17.33 -9.80 4.40
C ASN A 185 -17.00 -11.00 5.29
N ALA A 186 -15.72 -11.25 5.60
CA ALA A 186 -15.35 -12.43 6.37
C ALA A 186 -15.74 -12.29 7.84
N ARG A 187 -15.68 -11.09 8.41
CA ARG A 187 -16.04 -10.83 9.81
C ARG A 187 -16.97 -9.63 9.96
N LEU A 188 -17.86 -9.73 10.96
CA LEU A 188 -18.65 -8.60 11.42
C LEU A 188 -17.82 -7.76 12.38
N TYR A 189 -17.77 -6.48 12.09
CA TYR A 189 -17.05 -5.49 12.88
C TYR A 189 -18.03 -4.58 13.61
N ASP A 190 -17.76 -4.34 14.89
CA ASP A 190 -18.52 -3.42 15.72
C ASP A 190 -17.71 -2.13 15.90
N PRO A 191 -18.09 -1.03 15.23
CA PRO A 191 -17.41 0.26 15.34
C PRO A 191 -17.60 0.93 16.69
N ALA A 192 -18.55 0.51 17.53
CA ALA A 192 -18.67 1.04 18.90
C ALA A 192 -17.73 0.33 19.88
N LEU A 193 -17.44 -0.95 19.63
CA LEU A 193 -16.48 -1.75 20.42
C LEU A 193 -15.06 -1.70 19.86
N HIS A 194 -14.88 -1.14 18.65
CA HIS A 194 -13.60 -1.09 17.94
C HIS A 194 -13.02 -2.48 17.63
N ARG A 195 -13.87 -3.50 17.50
CA ARG A 195 -13.44 -4.91 17.47
C ARG A 195 -14.34 -5.74 16.56
N PHE A 196 -13.76 -6.83 16.05
CA PHE A 196 -14.54 -7.87 15.40
C PHE A 196 -15.39 -8.64 16.42
N LEU A 197 -16.53 -9.15 15.97
CA LEU A 197 -17.45 -9.98 16.76
C LEU A 197 -17.12 -11.47 16.66
N GLN A 198 -16.09 -11.83 15.89
CA GLN A 198 -15.53 -13.17 15.84
C GLN A 198 -14.00 -13.16 15.83
N PRO A 199 -13.35 -14.18 16.39
CA PRO A 199 -11.90 -14.27 16.37
C PRO A 199 -11.40 -14.54 14.95
N ASP A 200 -10.32 -13.87 14.55
CA ASP A 200 -9.56 -14.13 13.33
C ASP A 200 -9.19 -15.60 13.23
N ASN A 201 -9.34 -16.25 12.09
CA ASN A 201 -8.85 -17.62 11.94
C ASN A 201 -7.32 -17.69 11.89
N ASN A 202 -6.68 -16.59 11.54
CA ASN A 202 -5.26 -16.49 11.25
C ASN A 202 -4.56 -15.62 12.30
N VAL A 203 -3.33 -15.98 12.65
CA VAL A 203 -2.40 -15.07 13.32
C VAL A 203 -1.42 -14.62 12.24
N GLN A 204 -1.62 -13.40 11.74
CA GLN A 204 -0.96 -12.96 10.51
C GLN A 204 0.54 -12.68 10.73
N ASP A 205 0.90 -12.23 11.93
CA ASP A 205 2.28 -12.00 12.39
C ASP A 205 2.47 -12.65 13.78
N PRO A 206 2.98 -13.89 13.82
CA PRO A 206 3.24 -14.61 15.06
C PRO A 206 4.29 -13.96 15.99
N PHE A 207 5.08 -13.00 15.50
CA PHE A 207 6.11 -12.32 16.29
C PHE A 207 5.64 -10.98 16.86
N ASN A 208 4.50 -10.46 16.38
CA ASN A 208 3.85 -9.29 16.96
C ASN A 208 2.82 -9.71 18.02
N THR A 209 3.12 -9.38 19.27
CA THR A 209 2.24 -9.67 20.42
C THR A 209 0.81 -9.11 20.25
N GLN A 210 0.62 -8.03 19.48
CA GLN A 210 -0.71 -7.47 19.19
C GLN A 210 -1.56 -8.38 18.30
N ASN A 211 -0.95 -9.21 17.44
CA ASN A 211 -1.67 -10.09 16.52
C ASN A 211 -2.34 -11.28 17.26
N PHE A 212 -1.90 -11.57 18.48
CA PHE A 212 -2.57 -12.56 19.33
C PHE A 212 -3.92 -12.09 19.86
N ASN A 213 -4.22 -10.78 19.77
CA ASN A 213 -5.57 -10.27 19.95
C ASN A 213 -6.40 -10.50 18.67
N ARG A 214 -6.94 -11.71 18.52
CA ARG A 214 -7.72 -12.17 17.33
C ARG A 214 -9.02 -11.40 17.07
N TYR A 215 -9.43 -10.48 17.96
CA TYR A 215 -10.61 -9.63 17.76
C TYR A 215 -10.23 -8.18 17.43
N GLY A 216 -8.94 -7.85 17.47
CA GLY A 216 -8.45 -6.50 17.17
C GLY A 216 -8.64 -6.16 15.69
N TYR A 217 -9.00 -4.92 15.43
CA TYR A 217 -9.01 -4.36 14.08
C TYR A 217 -7.68 -3.64 13.84
N CYS A 218 -7.00 -3.95 12.72
CA CYS A 218 -5.88 -3.15 12.23
C CYS A 218 -4.73 -2.96 13.25
N LEU A 219 -4.43 -3.97 14.08
CA LEU A 219 -3.46 -3.90 15.19
C LEU A 219 -3.72 -2.74 16.17
N ASN A 220 -4.98 -2.31 16.29
CA ASN A 220 -5.42 -1.11 17.00
C ASN A 220 -4.87 0.21 16.43
N ASN A 221 -4.52 0.25 15.14
CA ASN A 221 -4.10 1.45 14.44
C ASN A 221 -4.88 1.64 13.11
N PRO A 222 -6.19 1.97 13.20
CA PRO A 222 -7.08 2.07 12.04
C PRO A 222 -6.82 3.31 11.16
N LEU A 223 -5.89 4.19 11.56
CA LEU A 223 -5.45 5.34 10.76
C LEU A 223 -4.31 5.00 9.79
N VAL A 224 -3.77 3.78 9.85
CA VAL A 224 -2.65 3.36 8.99
C VAL A 224 -2.96 2.07 8.25
N TYR A 225 -3.75 1.20 8.85
CA TYR A 225 -4.09 -0.09 8.27
C TYR A 225 -5.58 -0.19 7.95
N VAL A 226 -5.90 -1.03 6.96
CA VAL A 226 -7.27 -1.43 6.62
C VAL A 226 -7.33 -2.95 6.50
N ASP A 227 -8.50 -3.52 6.79
CA ASP A 227 -8.81 -4.93 6.55
C ASP A 227 -9.97 -5.00 5.53
N GLU A 228 -9.62 -5.15 4.25
CA GLU A 228 -10.57 -5.06 3.12
C GLU A 228 -11.38 -6.34 2.87
N ASN A 229 -10.91 -7.49 3.37
CA ASN A 229 -11.61 -8.78 3.28
C ASN A 229 -12.13 -9.27 4.62
N GLY A 230 -11.76 -8.60 5.71
CA GLY A 230 -12.11 -8.97 7.07
C GLY A 230 -11.29 -10.15 7.58
N GLU A 231 -10.14 -10.50 7.00
CA GLU A 231 -9.25 -11.58 7.46
C GLU A 231 -7.78 -11.18 7.51
N PHE A 232 -7.36 -10.16 6.77
CA PHE A 232 -5.96 -9.79 6.59
C PHE A 232 -5.77 -8.27 6.74
N ILE A 233 -4.84 -7.89 7.62
CA ILE A 233 -4.46 -6.49 7.82
C ILE A 233 -3.56 -6.09 6.65
N GLU A 234 -4.02 -5.13 5.86
CA GLU A 234 -3.27 -4.54 4.76
C GLU A 234 -2.65 -3.21 5.22
N LEU A 235 -1.34 -3.07 4.96
CA LEU A 235 -0.64 -1.81 5.18
C LEU A 235 -0.90 -0.92 3.97
N ILE A 236 -1.57 0.21 4.19
CA ILE A 236 -1.88 1.15 3.11
C ILE A 236 -0.63 1.92 2.73
N PHE A 237 -0.11 1.62 1.55
CA PHE A 237 0.43 2.64 0.67
C PHE A 237 -0.63 2.88 -0.41
N GLY A 238 -1.14 4.11 -0.53
CA GLY A 238 -2.25 4.42 -1.42
C GLY A 238 -2.05 3.87 -2.83
N LEU A 239 -3.17 3.40 -3.40
CA LEU A 239 -3.35 2.89 -4.77
C LEU A 239 -3.12 1.39 -5.06
N GLY A 240 -2.63 0.58 -4.11
CA GLY A 240 -2.49 -0.88 -4.32
C GLY A 240 -3.83 -1.63 -4.51
N ASN A 241 -4.86 -1.23 -3.78
CA ASN A 241 -6.15 -1.94 -3.73
C ASN A 241 -7.13 -1.63 -4.84
N LEU A 242 -6.97 -0.49 -5.53
CA LEU A 242 -7.91 -0.08 -6.58
C LEU A 242 -7.82 -0.99 -7.82
N ILE A 243 -6.63 -1.54 -8.11
CA ILE A 243 -6.33 -2.29 -9.35
C ILE A 243 -6.47 -3.80 -9.15
N ALA A 244 -6.23 -4.33 -7.94
CA ALA A 244 -6.40 -5.76 -7.63
C ALA A 244 -7.84 -6.25 -7.83
N ARG A 245 -8.81 -5.34 -7.67
CA ARG A 245 -10.26 -5.63 -7.76
C ARG A 245 -10.85 -5.52 -9.17
N SER A 246 -10.14 -4.93 -10.14
CA SER A 246 -10.63 -4.85 -11.53
C SER A 246 -10.45 -6.16 -12.33
N LYS A 247 -9.81 -7.17 -11.74
CA LYS A 247 -9.66 -8.52 -12.33
C LYS A 247 -10.31 -9.56 -11.42
N GLY A 248 -11.59 -9.85 -11.70
CA GLY A 248 -12.40 -11.00 -11.25
C GLY A 248 -11.90 -11.77 -10.03
N GLY A 249 -12.57 -11.56 -8.90
CA GLY A 249 -12.26 -12.05 -7.56
C GLY A 249 -11.61 -13.44 -7.47
N SER A 250 -10.44 -13.46 -6.83
CA SER A 250 -9.87 -14.62 -6.11
C SER A 250 -8.64 -14.16 -5.34
N ILE A 251 -8.85 -13.52 -4.18
CA ILE A 251 -7.81 -13.34 -3.16
C ILE A 251 -8.27 -14.15 -1.94
N ASN A 252 -7.79 -15.38 -1.81
CA ASN A 252 -8.20 -16.31 -0.76
C ASN A 252 -7.15 -16.40 0.37
N ASN A 253 -6.01 -15.72 0.24
CA ASN A 253 -4.98 -15.60 1.27
C ASN A 253 -4.04 -14.41 0.97
N PHE A 254 -3.21 -14.04 1.96
CA PHE A 254 -2.17 -13.01 1.84
C PHE A 254 -1.29 -13.13 0.58
N TRP A 255 -0.97 -14.36 0.14
CA TRP A 255 -0.13 -14.60 -1.03
C TRP A 255 -0.89 -14.42 -2.37
N ASP A 256 -2.21 -14.61 -2.38
CA ASP A 256 -3.06 -14.25 -3.53
C ASP A 256 -3.16 -12.72 -3.67
N GLY A 257 -3.15 -11.97 -2.57
CA GLY A 257 -3.14 -10.50 -2.58
C GLY A 257 -1.80 -9.93 -3.06
N VAL A 258 -0.69 -10.53 -2.61
CA VAL A 258 0.65 -10.25 -3.14
C VAL A 258 0.75 -10.65 -4.62
N GLY A 259 0.18 -11.79 -5.01
CA GLY A 259 0.13 -12.26 -6.40
C GLY A 259 -0.72 -11.37 -7.32
N ALA A 260 -1.86 -10.86 -6.85
CA ALA A 260 -2.72 -9.91 -7.56
C ALA A 260 -2.05 -8.53 -7.72
N PHE A 261 -1.31 -8.09 -6.70
CA PHE A 261 -0.42 -6.92 -6.78
C PHE A 261 0.65 -7.09 -7.87
N PHE A 262 1.29 -8.27 -7.96
CA PHE A 262 2.25 -8.59 -9.02
C PHE A 262 1.62 -8.75 -10.43
N GLN A 263 0.40 -9.29 -10.54
CA GLN A 263 -0.31 -9.46 -11.82
C GLN A 263 -0.96 -8.16 -12.33
N GLY A 264 -1.42 -7.28 -11.44
CA GLY A 264 -1.90 -5.93 -11.77
C GLY A 264 -0.78 -5.04 -12.31
N PHE A 265 0.42 -5.17 -11.72
CA PHE A 265 1.65 -4.53 -12.20
C PHE A 265 2.06 -4.99 -13.62
N LEU A 266 1.87 -6.27 -13.95
CA LEU A 266 2.16 -6.82 -15.29
C LEU A 266 1.07 -6.52 -16.34
N ALA A 267 -0.20 -6.41 -15.93
CA ALA A 267 -1.32 -6.18 -16.85
C ALA A 267 -1.56 -4.71 -17.19
N GLY A 268 -1.25 -3.79 -16.27
CA GLY A 268 -1.25 -2.34 -16.54
C GLY A 268 -0.20 -1.91 -17.56
N ALA A 269 0.80 -2.76 -17.84
CA ALA A 269 1.78 -2.56 -18.90
C ALA A 269 1.25 -2.91 -20.32
N VAL A 270 0.05 -3.50 -20.45
CA VAL A 270 -0.45 -4.04 -21.74
C VAL A 270 -1.82 -3.48 -22.16
N ALA A 271 -2.62 -2.90 -21.24
CA ALA A 271 -3.93 -2.36 -21.58
C ALA A 271 -3.87 -0.89 -22.02
N GLY A 272 -4.19 -0.64 -23.28
CA GLY A 272 -4.10 0.65 -23.96
C GLY A 272 -5.09 1.76 -23.50
N PRO A 273 -5.31 2.79 -24.34
CA PRO A 273 -5.06 4.19 -23.97
C PRO A 273 -6.29 4.98 -23.47
N SER A 274 -7.07 4.49 -22.50
CA SER A 274 -8.35 5.16 -22.16
C SER A 274 -8.69 5.43 -20.69
N VAL A 275 -7.75 5.35 -19.74
CA VAL A 275 -8.05 5.74 -18.34
C VAL A 275 -6.93 6.61 -17.76
N ILE A 276 -6.94 7.90 -18.06
CA ILE A 276 -6.09 8.90 -17.41
C ILE A 276 -6.95 10.12 -17.10
N THR A 277 -7.43 10.24 -15.86
CA THR A 277 -7.73 11.51 -15.17
C THR A 277 -8.29 11.22 -13.78
N SER A 278 -7.49 11.51 -12.74
CA SER A 278 -7.81 11.63 -11.29
C SER A 278 -7.08 10.69 -10.32
N ILE A 279 -5.76 10.83 -10.16
CA ILE A 279 -5.04 10.17 -9.06
C ILE A 279 -3.92 11.08 -8.51
N THR A 280 -4.05 11.51 -7.25
CA THR A 280 -3.01 12.25 -6.50
C THR A 280 -2.39 11.38 -5.42
N SER A 281 -1.05 11.44 -5.34
CA SER A 281 -0.16 11.05 -4.23
C SER A 281 -0.02 9.56 -3.91
N PHE A 282 0.96 8.90 -4.55
CA PHE A 282 1.97 7.95 -4.02
C PHE A 282 2.77 7.40 -5.25
N ASN A 283 4.10 7.61 -5.30
CA ASN A 283 5.06 7.03 -6.27
C ASN A 283 4.77 7.15 -7.79
N GLN A 284 4.20 8.25 -8.27
CA GLN A 284 3.94 8.43 -9.71
C GLN A 284 5.05 9.11 -10.53
N LEU A 285 6.17 9.56 -9.96
CA LEU A 285 7.21 10.20 -10.78
C LEU A 285 7.92 9.21 -11.71
N GLY A 286 7.94 7.91 -11.39
CA GLY A 286 8.57 6.89 -12.24
C GLY A 286 7.67 6.36 -13.35
N VAL A 287 6.54 5.74 -12.99
CA VAL A 287 5.70 4.99 -13.94
C VAL A 287 4.84 5.92 -14.82
N VAL A 288 4.34 7.04 -14.29
CA VAL A 288 3.63 8.04 -15.12
C VAL A 288 4.60 8.75 -16.05
N VAL A 289 5.83 9.03 -15.62
CA VAL A 289 6.76 9.78 -16.46
C VAL A 289 7.55 8.89 -17.43
N GLY A 290 7.80 7.61 -17.13
CA GLY A 290 8.33 6.66 -18.11
C GLY A 290 7.37 6.43 -19.28
N THR A 291 6.06 6.40 -18.99
CA THR A 291 4.99 6.32 -19.99
C THR A 291 4.88 7.61 -20.81
N LEU A 292 4.98 8.78 -20.16
CA LEU A 292 5.06 10.06 -20.87
C LEU A 292 6.34 10.16 -21.72
N GLY A 293 7.49 9.68 -21.24
CA GLY A 293 8.77 9.70 -21.95
C GLY A 293 8.74 8.86 -23.24
N GLY A 294 8.24 7.63 -23.17
CA GLY A 294 8.08 6.75 -24.33
C GLY A 294 7.07 7.29 -25.37
N ILE A 295 6.01 7.96 -24.92
CA ILE A 295 4.96 8.53 -25.78
C ILE A 295 5.37 9.90 -26.38
N PHE A 296 5.95 10.80 -25.60
CA PHE A 296 6.32 12.16 -26.04
C PHE A 296 7.65 12.21 -26.80
N TYR A 297 8.59 11.32 -26.51
CA TYR A 297 9.93 11.31 -27.14
C TYR A 297 10.20 10.11 -28.06
N ASN A 298 9.24 9.16 -28.19
CA ASN A 298 9.37 7.93 -28.98
C ASN A 298 10.63 7.10 -28.61
N ASP A 299 11.04 7.16 -27.35
CA ASP A 299 12.23 6.49 -26.83
C ASP A 299 11.86 5.50 -25.72
N TRP A 300 11.73 4.23 -26.11
CA TRP A 300 11.38 3.13 -25.22
C TRP A 300 12.47 2.77 -24.20
N THR A 301 13.69 3.31 -24.35
CA THR A 301 14.77 3.11 -23.38
C THR A 301 14.45 3.79 -22.05
N ILE A 302 13.84 4.98 -22.08
CA ILE A 302 13.38 5.73 -20.89
C ILE A 302 12.32 4.91 -20.14
N PHE A 303 11.37 4.31 -20.86
CA PHE A 303 10.34 3.47 -20.27
C PHE A 303 10.92 2.20 -19.63
N ASN A 304 11.80 1.50 -20.34
CA ASN A 304 12.44 0.28 -19.84
C ASN A 304 13.29 0.55 -18.59
N ASN A 305 14.06 1.64 -18.60
CA ASN A 305 14.86 2.06 -17.46
C ASN A 305 13.98 2.49 -16.28
N SER A 306 12.89 3.23 -16.51
CA SER A 306 11.93 3.60 -15.46
C SER A 306 11.30 2.38 -14.80
N SER A 307 10.94 1.37 -15.59
CA SER A 307 10.37 0.11 -15.09
C SER A 307 11.39 -0.65 -14.23
N LYS A 308 12.64 -0.73 -14.68
CA LYS A 308 13.74 -1.33 -13.91
C LYS A 308 14.04 -0.57 -12.61
N ILE A 309 14.06 0.76 -12.63
CA ILE A 309 14.25 1.57 -11.42
C ILE A 309 13.13 1.27 -10.41
N THR A 310 11.88 1.25 -10.86
CA THR A 310 10.73 0.94 -10.00
C THR A 310 10.85 -0.45 -9.37
N LEU A 311 11.15 -1.46 -10.17
CA LEU A 311 11.38 -2.84 -9.71
C LEU A 311 12.59 -2.97 -8.77
N GLY A 312 13.61 -2.14 -8.97
CA GLY A 312 14.80 -2.07 -8.15
C GLY A 312 14.55 -1.74 -6.68
N SER A 313 13.45 -1.03 -6.38
CA SER A 313 12.98 -0.80 -5.00
C SER A 313 12.78 -2.12 -4.23
N PHE A 314 12.48 -3.21 -4.95
CA PHE A 314 12.18 -4.53 -4.40
C PHE A 314 13.28 -5.57 -4.65
N TYR A 315 14.37 -5.21 -5.33
CA TYR A 315 15.45 -6.15 -5.61
C TYR A 315 16.25 -6.50 -4.34
N ILE A 316 16.21 -7.75 -3.91
CA ILE A 316 16.84 -8.22 -2.67
C ILE A 316 18.24 -8.79 -2.97
N ASP A 317 19.15 -8.65 -2.00
CA ASP A 317 20.51 -9.18 -2.06
C ASP A 317 20.51 -10.71 -2.18
N GLU A 318 20.94 -11.17 -3.35
CA GLU A 318 21.03 -12.56 -3.76
C GLU A 318 21.99 -13.40 -2.91
N ASN A 319 22.91 -12.76 -2.17
CA ASN A 319 23.85 -13.43 -1.28
C ASN A 319 23.31 -13.60 0.15
N ARG A 320 22.10 -13.09 0.45
CA ARG A 320 21.47 -13.25 1.77
C ARG A 320 20.72 -14.56 1.89
N THR A 321 20.61 -15.04 3.12
CA THR A 321 19.65 -16.10 3.44
C THR A 321 18.24 -15.59 3.18
N PHE A 322 17.31 -16.50 2.93
CA PHE A 322 15.89 -16.16 2.73
C PHE A 322 15.35 -15.19 3.79
N ILE A 323 15.63 -15.46 5.07
CA ILE A 323 15.22 -14.58 6.19
C ILE A 323 15.94 -13.22 6.14
N GLY A 324 17.23 -13.19 5.80
CA GLY A 324 17.98 -11.94 5.66
C GLY A 324 17.49 -11.07 4.50
N GLY A 325 17.01 -11.70 3.42
CA GLY A 325 16.39 -11.02 2.29
C GLY A 325 15.00 -10.48 2.59
N LEU A 326 14.19 -11.25 3.33
CA LEU A 326 12.88 -10.79 3.82
C LEU A 326 13.00 -9.54 4.70
N TRP A 327 13.92 -9.56 5.67
CA TRP A 327 14.19 -8.41 6.53
C TRP A 327 14.65 -7.18 5.75
N GLN A 328 15.44 -7.38 4.69
CA GLN A 328 15.85 -6.30 3.81
C GLN A 328 14.64 -5.69 3.08
N GLY A 329 13.72 -6.51 2.58
CA GLY A 329 12.47 -6.02 1.98
C GLY A 329 11.63 -5.18 2.94
N ILE A 330 11.48 -5.63 4.19
CA ILE A 330 10.73 -4.89 5.24
C ILE A 330 11.44 -3.58 5.61
N SER A 331 12.77 -3.60 5.76
CA SER A 331 13.55 -2.43 6.17
C SER A 331 13.38 -1.23 5.22
N ARG A 332 13.35 -1.50 3.90
CA ARG A 332 13.18 -0.50 2.83
C ARG A 332 11.92 0.35 2.95
N TYR A 333 10.84 -0.26 3.42
CA TYR A 333 9.54 0.41 3.51
C TYR A 333 9.14 0.74 4.95
N THR A 334 10.09 0.63 5.89
CA THR A 334 9.88 1.00 7.30
C THR A 334 10.88 2.08 7.70
N TRP A 335 12.04 1.72 8.24
CA TRP A 335 13.01 2.72 8.73
C TRP A 335 13.95 3.27 7.66
N GLU A 336 14.05 2.61 6.50
CA GLU A 336 14.77 3.11 5.32
C GLU A 336 13.85 3.86 4.34
N HIS A 337 12.56 3.99 4.66
CA HIS A 337 11.56 4.52 3.71
C HIS A 337 11.93 5.89 3.10
N PRO A 338 12.40 6.91 3.85
CA PRO A 338 12.70 8.22 3.26
C PRO A 338 13.82 8.16 2.22
N GLN A 339 14.84 7.33 2.43
CA GLN A 339 15.96 7.19 1.50
C GLN A 339 15.58 6.33 0.29
N THR A 340 14.73 5.31 0.46
CA THR A 340 14.25 4.49 -0.67
C THR A 340 13.36 5.30 -1.63
N VAL A 341 12.44 6.12 -1.10
CA VAL A 341 11.59 6.99 -1.94
C VAL A 341 12.41 8.07 -2.65
N LEU A 342 13.27 8.78 -1.91
CA LEU A 342 14.10 9.83 -2.52
C LEU A 342 15.08 9.28 -3.55
N GLY A 343 15.62 8.08 -3.33
CA GLY A 343 16.51 7.41 -4.28
C GLY A 343 15.79 7.03 -5.57
N ASN A 344 14.60 6.44 -5.45
CA ASN A 344 13.76 6.12 -6.60
C ASN A 344 13.42 7.39 -7.40
N ASP A 345 12.91 8.44 -6.74
CA ASP A 345 12.53 9.68 -7.42
C ASP A 345 13.72 10.35 -8.11
N PHE A 346 14.89 10.37 -7.47
CA PHE A 346 16.10 10.91 -8.07
C PHE A 346 16.57 10.12 -9.30
N SER A 347 16.56 8.78 -9.23
CA SER A 347 16.87 7.91 -10.37
C SER A 347 15.88 8.10 -11.52
N GLN A 348 14.59 8.24 -11.22
CA GLN A 348 13.55 8.50 -12.21
C GLN A 348 13.74 9.86 -12.88
N LEU A 349 14.02 10.92 -12.10
CA LEU A 349 14.33 12.25 -12.63
C LEU A 349 15.53 12.21 -13.58
N ARG A 350 16.63 11.54 -13.19
CA ARG A 350 17.80 11.38 -14.06
C ARG A 350 17.43 10.66 -15.35
N ASN A 351 16.62 9.61 -15.28
CA ASN A 351 16.17 8.85 -16.44
C ASN A 351 15.35 9.70 -17.41
N ILE A 352 14.45 10.55 -16.91
CA ILE A 352 13.64 11.47 -17.72
C ILE A 352 14.50 12.50 -18.45
N PHE A 353 15.55 13.02 -17.81
CA PHE A 353 16.48 13.96 -18.42
C PHE A 353 17.53 13.28 -19.33
N GLY A 354 17.36 12.01 -19.67
CA GLY A 354 18.28 11.26 -20.53
C GLY A 354 19.65 10.98 -19.89
N GLN A 355 19.71 11.02 -18.55
CA GLN A 355 20.92 10.76 -17.77
C GLN A 355 20.95 9.34 -17.18
N VAL A 356 20.21 8.41 -17.77
CA VAL A 356 20.28 6.97 -17.45
C VAL A 356 20.22 6.20 -18.76
N ASP A 357 21.34 5.59 -19.14
CA ASP A 357 21.41 4.72 -20.31
C ASP A 357 21.06 3.28 -19.96
N ARG A 358 21.42 2.83 -18.74
CA ARG A 358 21.16 1.47 -18.27
C ARG A 358 20.79 1.40 -16.80
N VAL A 359 20.05 0.35 -16.46
CA VAL A 359 19.71 -0.01 -15.08
C VAL A 359 20.06 -1.48 -14.84
N GLU A 360 20.86 -1.71 -13.80
CA GLU A 360 21.38 -3.03 -13.41
C GLU A 360 21.21 -3.26 -11.90
N TYR A 361 21.28 -4.51 -11.47
CA TYR A 361 21.12 -4.89 -10.07
C TYR A 361 22.29 -5.73 -9.58
N LEU A 362 22.71 -5.52 -8.33
CA LEU A 362 23.73 -6.34 -7.68
C LEU A 362 23.62 -6.21 -6.16
N GLY A 363 23.61 -7.34 -5.44
CA GLY A 363 23.65 -7.38 -3.98
C GLY A 363 22.56 -6.53 -3.31
N GLY A 364 21.37 -6.53 -3.89
CA GLY A 364 20.22 -5.75 -3.42
C GLY A 364 20.25 -4.26 -3.77
N ALA A 365 21.28 -3.74 -4.42
CA ALA A 365 21.32 -2.36 -4.90
C ALA A 365 20.84 -2.24 -6.35
N THR A 366 20.25 -1.10 -6.68
CA THR A 366 19.82 -0.74 -8.05
C THR A 366 20.72 0.34 -8.61
N PHE A 367 21.43 0.04 -9.69
CA PHE A 367 22.38 0.95 -10.33
C PHE A 367 21.72 1.63 -11.53
N SER A 368 21.57 2.95 -11.48
CA SER A 368 21.15 3.80 -12.60
C SER A 368 22.37 4.51 -13.20
N ILE A 369 22.81 4.07 -14.38
CA ILE A 369 24.12 4.44 -14.93
C ILE A 369 23.94 5.27 -16.20
N ASN A 370 24.64 6.40 -16.26
CA ASN A 370 24.84 7.22 -17.45
C ASN A 370 26.19 6.86 -18.06
N GLU A 371 26.20 6.28 -19.25
CA GLU A 371 27.42 5.87 -19.97
C GLU A 371 27.99 7.01 -20.83
N LYS A 372 27.24 8.10 -20.99
CA LYS A 372 27.54 9.23 -21.89
C LYS A 372 28.03 10.48 -21.16
N SER A 373 28.42 10.37 -19.89
CA SER A 373 28.88 11.53 -19.12
C SER A 373 30.32 11.91 -19.46
N LYS A 374 30.62 13.21 -19.42
CA LYS A 374 32.00 13.74 -19.55
C LYS A 374 32.80 13.63 -18.26
N LYS A 375 32.13 13.36 -17.14
CA LYS A 375 32.70 13.29 -15.80
C LYS A 375 32.26 11.99 -15.12
N GLU A 376 33.21 11.34 -14.46
CA GLU A 376 32.94 10.17 -13.63
C GLU A 376 32.63 10.62 -12.19
N ASP A 377 31.41 10.37 -11.75
CA ASP A 377 30.96 10.60 -10.38
C ASP A 377 29.74 9.73 -10.05
N GLY A 378 29.47 9.59 -8.76
CA GLY A 378 28.43 8.73 -8.21
C GLY A 378 27.71 9.38 -7.04
N ILE A 379 26.50 8.91 -6.78
CA ILE A 379 25.75 9.21 -5.57
C ILE A 379 24.83 8.04 -5.21
N SER A 380 24.90 7.62 -3.95
CA SER A 380 24.00 6.61 -3.38
C SER A 380 22.94 7.24 -2.47
N ILE A 381 21.68 6.97 -2.78
CA ILE A 381 20.52 7.39 -1.98
C ILE A 381 19.71 6.13 -1.64
N GLY A 382 19.87 5.62 -0.42
CA GLY A 382 19.27 4.35 -0.02
C GLY A 382 19.78 3.19 -0.88
N ASN A 383 18.86 2.38 -1.40
CA ASN A 383 19.14 1.26 -2.29
C ASN A 383 19.37 1.65 -3.76
N PHE A 384 19.32 2.95 -4.10
CA PHE A 384 19.52 3.46 -5.45
C PHE A 384 20.89 4.11 -5.60
N ILE A 385 21.69 3.54 -6.48
CA ILE A 385 23.05 3.97 -6.79
C ILE A 385 23.04 4.63 -8.16
N ASN A 386 23.40 5.91 -8.21
CA ASN A 386 23.34 6.73 -9.42
C ASN A 386 24.75 7.07 -9.86
N ILE A 387 25.20 6.53 -10.99
CA ILE A 387 26.58 6.69 -11.46
C ILE A 387 26.60 7.32 -12.84
N ASN A 388 27.61 8.15 -13.07
CA ASN A 388 28.02 8.67 -14.37
C ASN A 388 29.40 8.10 -14.70
N ILE A 389 29.56 7.54 -15.89
CA ILE A 389 30.86 7.11 -16.42
C ILE A 389 31.09 7.69 -17.82
N ASN A 390 32.35 7.68 -18.25
CA ASN A 390 32.75 8.06 -19.59
C ASN A 390 33.10 6.82 -20.42
N GLY A 391 32.10 6.20 -21.03
CA GLY A 391 32.25 4.97 -21.80
C GLY A 391 31.18 3.94 -21.47
N LYS A 392 31.13 2.86 -22.25
CA LYS A 392 30.15 1.78 -22.07
C LYS A 392 30.68 0.70 -21.15
N ILE A 393 29.79 0.06 -20.42
CA ILE A 393 30.09 -1.16 -19.68
C ILE A 393 30.14 -2.34 -20.65
N GLU A 394 31.30 -2.97 -20.78
CA GLU A 394 31.51 -4.18 -21.58
C GLU A 394 31.66 -5.42 -20.69
N GLY A 395 31.01 -6.52 -21.06
CA GLY A 395 31.07 -7.79 -20.33
C GLY A 395 30.07 -7.92 -19.19
N ASP A 396 30.37 -8.80 -18.25
CA ASP A 396 29.52 -9.07 -17.08
C ASP A 396 29.51 -7.88 -16.11
N PHE A 397 28.31 -7.43 -15.71
CA PHE A 397 28.16 -6.27 -14.85
C PHE A 397 28.80 -6.45 -13.47
N THR A 398 28.75 -7.66 -12.91
CA THR A 398 29.37 -7.95 -11.61
C THR A 398 30.87 -7.80 -11.70
N GLU A 399 31.51 -8.39 -12.72
CA GLU A 399 32.96 -8.27 -12.93
C GLU A 399 33.39 -6.82 -13.20
N TYR A 400 32.56 -6.03 -13.87
CA TYR A 400 32.78 -4.59 -14.03
C TYR A 400 32.76 -3.85 -12.68
N VAL A 401 31.76 -4.10 -11.84
CA VAL A 401 31.70 -3.50 -10.49
C VAL A 401 32.93 -3.89 -9.67
N LEU A 402 33.36 -5.16 -9.72
CA LEU A 402 34.50 -5.67 -8.94
C LEU A 402 35.86 -5.06 -9.34
N THR A 403 35.95 -4.44 -10.51
CA THR A 403 37.17 -3.84 -11.05
C THR A 403 37.14 -2.30 -11.07
N HIS A 404 36.02 -1.69 -10.67
CA HIS A 404 35.81 -0.25 -10.79
C HIS A 404 35.58 0.42 -9.42
N PRO A 405 36.52 1.25 -8.93
CA PRO A 405 36.53 1.72 -7.54
C PRO A 405 35.32 2.60 -7.20
N LEU A 406 34.83 3.39 -8.14
CA LEU A 406 33.67 4.26 -7.93
C LEU A 406 32.39 3.44 -7.63
N PHE A 407 32.15 2.36 -8.37
CA PHE A 407 30.97 1.52 -8.16
C PHE A 407 30.98 0.86 -6.79
N MET A 408 32.15 0.35 -6.39
CA MET A 408 32.30 -0.28 -5.09
C MET A 408 32.18 0.74 -3.95
N HIS A 409 32.73 1.94 -4.12
CA HIS A 409 32.61 3.05 -3.17
C HIS A 409 31.14 3.43 -2.92
N GLU A 410 30.38 3.68 -3.99
CA GLU A 410 28.96 4.00 -3.90
C GLU A 410 28.14 2.86 -3.28
N TYR A 411 28.50 1.61 -3.56
CA TYR A 411 27.90 0.46 -2.91
C TYR A 411 28.16 0.44 -1.39
N GLY A 412 29.30 0.98 -0.95
CA GLY A 412 29.60 1.23 0.47
C GLY A 412 28.60 2.17 1.13
N HIS A 413 28.23 3.26 0.45
CA HIS A 413 27.20 4.20 0.92
C HIS A 413 25.80 3.57 0.97
N TYR A 414 25.49 2.65 0.05
CA TYR A 414 24.28 1.83 0.15
C TYR A 414 24.28 0.95 1.42
N ILE A 415 25.40 0.32 1.79
CA ILE A 415 25.50 -0.44 3.05
C ILE A 415 25.33 0.49 4.27
N ASP A 416 25.89 1.70 4.20
CA ASP A 416 25.70 2.73 5.23
C ASP A 416 24.23 3.10 5.38
N SER A 417 23.49 3.17 4.26
CA SER A 417 22.05 3.43 4.26
C SER A 417 21.26 2.36 5.03
N GLN A 418 21.65 1.09 4.93
CA GLN A 418 21.02 0.00 5.68
C GLN A 418 21.34 0.05 7.18
N THR A 419 22.55 0.51 7.50
CA THR A 419 23.05 0.52 8.88
C THR A 419 22.48 1.70 9.67
N PHE A 420 22.41 2.88 9.05
CA PHE A 420 21.96 4.11 9.69
C PHE A 420 20.45 4.38 9.52
N GLY A 421 19.81 3.70 8.57
CA GLY A 421 18.38 3.78 8.32
C GLY A 421 17.88 5.21 8.21
N LEU A 422 16.96 5.58 9.10
CA LEU A 422 16.33 6.90 9.14
C LEU A 422 17.33 8.07 9.23
N THR A 423 18.51 7.84 9.83
CA THR A 423 19.50 8.90 10.07
C THR A 423 20.55 9.02 8.97
N TYR A 424 20.58 8.10 8.00
CA TYR A 424 21.57 8.07 6.91
C TYR A 424 21.64 9.39 6.15
N MET A 425 20.47 9.96 5.79
CA MET A 425 20.41 11.20 5.02
C MET A 425 21.09 12.37 5.74
N LEU A 426 20.85 12.50 7.04
CA LEU A 426 21.36 13.61 7.86
C LEU A 426 22.84 13.45 8.20
N ASN A 427 23.28 12.21 8.46
CA ASN A 427 24.62 11.94 8.99
C ASN A 427 25.66 11.63 7.91
N ILE A 428 25.22 11.11 6.75
CA ILE A 428 26.11 10.57 5.72
C ILE A 428 25.80 11.19 4.35
N ALA A 429 24.60 10.97 3.79
CA ALA A 429 24.33 11.33 2.40
C ALA A 429 24.46 12.84 2.11
N ILE A 430 23.82 13.69 2.92
CA ILE A 430 23.85 15.15 2.74
C ILE A 430 25.26 15.71 3.04
N PRO A 431 25.93 15.36 4.16
CA PRO A 431 27.31 15.79 4.41
C PRO A 431 28.33 15.33 3.36
N SER A 432 28.18 14.11 2.84
CA SER A 432 29.00 13.57 1.75
C SER A 432 28.86 14.43 0.49
N PHE A 433 27.63 14.64 0.04
CA PHE A 433 27.33 15.45 -1.12
C PHE A 433 27.88 16.89 -1.04
N PHE A 434 27.61 17.60 0.06
CA PHE A 434 28.11 18.97 0.24
C PHE A 434 29.64 19.03 0.35
N SER A 435 30.27 18.01 0.95
CA SER A 435 31.72 17.94 1.03
C SER A 435 32.36 17.66 -0.33
N ALA A 436 31.71 16.92 -1.23
CA ALA A 436 32.18 16.72 -2.60
C ALA A 436 32.02 17.98 -3.45
N MET A 437 30.99 18.81 -3.19
CA MET A 437 30.76 20.07 -3.91
C MET A 437 31.69 21.21 -3.50
N SER A 438 32.13 21.24 -2.23
CA SER A 438 32.98 22.30 -1.65
C SER A 438 34.46 21.90 -1.57
N ASP A 439 34.85 20.89 -2.34
CA ASP A 439 36.09 20.17 -2.13
C ASP A 439 37.34 20.98 -2.52
N GLU A 440 38.27 21.09 -1.58
CA GLU A 440 39.57 21.72 -1.76
C GLU A 440 40.66 20.65 -1.72
N LYS A 441 41.69 20.81 -2.56
CA LYS A 441 42.86 19.93 -2.52
C LYS A 441 43.81 20.35 -1.39
N GLU A 442 44.19 19.40 -0.55
CA GLU A 442 45.28 19.51 0.40
C GLU A 442 46.35 18.48 0.01
N ASN A 443 47.58 18.94 -0.31
CA ASN A 443 48.68 18.10 -0.80
C ASN A 443 48.33 17.23 -2.03
N GLY A 444 47.52 17.77 -2.96
CA GLY A 444 47.14 17.09 -4.20
C GLY A 444 45.99 16.08 -4.05
N ILE A 445 45.45 15.91 -2.84
CA ILE A 445 44.33 14.99 -2.54
C ILE A 445 43.15 15.80 -2.01
N TYR A 446 41.95 15.42 -2.43
CA TYR A 446 40.69 16.04 -2.01
C TYR A 446 40.41 15.82 -0.52
N LYS A 447 40.05 16.91 0.21
CA LYS A 447 39.72 16.84 1.65
C LYS A 447 38.51 15.95 1.92
N HIS A 448 37.58 15.87 0.96
CA HIS A 448 36.41 14.99 1.00
C HIS A 448 36.78 13.53 1.27
N ASN A 449 37.84 13.01 0.63
CA ASN A 449 38.26 11.61 0.71
C ASN A 449 38.64 11.15 2.12
N TYR A 450 38.90 12.07 3.05
CA TYR A 450 39.29 11.80 4.45
C TYR A 450 38.16 11.95 5.45
N ARG A 451 36.95 12.26 4.98
CA ARG A 451 35.78 12.31 5.85
C ARG A 451 35.46 10.88 6.33
N TRP A 452 35.02 10.78 7.59
CA TRP A 452 34.80 9.48 8.22
C TRP A 452 33.79 8.62 7.46
N TYR A 453 32.76 9.26 6.88
CA TYR A 453 31.73 8.59 6.07
C TYR A 453 32.28 8.08 4.72
N GLU A 454 33.22 8.78 4.08
CA GLU A 454 33.86 8.28 2.84
C GLU A 454 34.79 7.08 3.10
N MET A 455 35.55 7.14 4.19
CA MET A 455 36.39 6.01 4.61
C MET A 455 35.55 4.82 5.06
N ASN A 456 34.39 5.07 5.68
CA ASN A 456 33.47 4.05 6.13
C ASN A 456 32.80 3.33 4.95
N ALA A 457 32.37 4.06 3.92
CA ALA A 457 31.85 3.49 2.68
C ALA A 457 32.88 2.53 2.03
N ASN A 458 34.13 2.98 1.86
CA ASN A 458 35.20 2.13 1.31
C ASN A 458 35.44 0.86 2.15
N LYS A 459 35.40 0.98 3.47
CA LYS A 459 35.56 -0.14 4.40
C LYS A 459 34.41 -1.15 4.30
N ASN A 460 33.17 -0.66 4.22
CA ASN A 460 31.97 -1.49 4.15
C ASN A 460 31.86 -2.21 2.82
N ALA A 461 32.14 -1.51 1.71
CA ALA A 461 32.28 -2.12 0.39
C ALA A 461 33.33 -3.23 0.38
N ASN A 462 34.54 -2.94 0.87
CA ASN A 462 35.63 -3.92 0.91
C ASN A 462 35.27 -5.15 1.74
N LYS A 463 34.54 -4.98 2.86
CA LYS A 463 34.07 -6.10 3.69
C LYS A 463 33.05 -6.97 2.95
N TYR A 464 32.07 -6.35 2.29
CA TYR A 464 31.04 -7.07 1.54
C TYR A 464 31.65 -7.82 0.35
N PHE A 465 32.37 -7.13 -0.52
CA PHE A 465 32.90 -7.73 -1.74
C PHE A 465 33.98 -8.78 -1.47
N ASN A 466 34.84 -8.61 -0.45
CA ASN A 466 35.78 -9.68 -0.10
C ASN A 466 35.07 -10.93 0.45
N LYS A 467 33.98 -10.75 1.22
CA LYS A 467 33.22 -11.87 1.78
C LYS A 467 32.54 -12.70 0.69
N HIS A 468 32.00 -12.04 -0.33
CA HIS A 468 31.16 -12.69 -1.33
C HIS A 468 31.88 -12.99 -2.66
N TYR A 469 32.95 -12.25 -2.99
CA TYR A 469 33.65 -12.33 -4.28
C TYR A 469 35.19 -12.38 -4.15
N GLY A 470 35.75 -12.58 -2.95
CA GLY A 470 37.12 -12.20 -2.56
C GLY A 470 38.35 -12.66 -3.35
N ASN A 471 38.22 -13.58 -4.32
CA ASN A 471 39.30 -13.92 -5.27
C ASN A 471 39.25 -13.10 -6.57
N ARG A 472 38.16 -12.38 -6.80
CA ARG A 472 37.86 -11.60 -8.01
C ARG A 472 37.95 -10.08 -7.78
N VAL A 473 38.07 -9.66 -6.52
CA VAL A 473 38.18 -8.25 -6.13
C VAL A 473 39.59 -7.72 -6.40
N ASN A 474 39.73 -6.65 -7.18
CA ASN A 474 41.01 -5.97 -7.34
C ASN A 474 41.34 -5.14 -6.09
N ARG A 475 42.08 -5.75 -5.15
CA ARG A 475 42.43 -5.15 -3.84
C ARG A 475 43.36 -3.93 -3.93
N SER A 476 44.05 -3.72 -5.06
CA SER A 476 44.95 -2.55 -5.25
C SER A 476 44.20 -1.22 -5.31
N LEU A 477 42.89 -1.26 -5.57
CA LEU A 477 42.01 -0.10 -5.68
C LEU A 477 41.50 0.42 -4.32
N TYR A 478 41.84 -0.28 -3.23
CA TYR A 478 41.29 -0.07 -1.88
C TYR A 478 42.29 0.48 -0.86
N GLU A 479 43.55 0.67 -1.24
CA GLU A 479 44.51 1.30 -0.34
C GLU A 479 44.15 2.80 -0.21
N PRO A 480 43.82 3.31 0.99
CA PRO A 480 43.82 4.75 1.19
C PRO A 480 45.21 5.28 0.81
N PRO A 481 45.35 6.51 0.30
CA PRO A 481 46.66 7.07 -0.03
C PRO A 481 47.62 6.83 1.15
N LYS A 482 48.68 6.05 0.90
CA LYS A 482 49.68 5.64 1.91
C LYS A 482 50.51 6.84 2.36
N TYR A 483 49.97 7.77 3.16
CA TYR A 483 50.77 8.64 4.03
C TYR A 483 50.04 9.02 5.32
N THR A 484 50.83 9.06 6.37
CA THR A 484 50.52 9.25 7.78
C THR A 484 49.85 10.60 8.07
N TYR A 485 48.83 10.60 8.93
CA TYR A 485 48.43 11.82 9.65
C TYR A 485 49.69 12.45 10.27
N PRO A 486 49.99 13.74 10.02
CA PRO A 486 50.82 14.46 10.97
C PRO A 486 49.99 14.50 12.25
N ARG A 487 50.34 13.68 13.24
CA ARG A 487 49.91 13.89 14.63
C ARG A 487 50.15 15.36 14.89
N LYS A 488 49.08 16.14 15.15
CA LYS A 488 49.23 17.46 15.77
C LYS A 488 50.16 17.25 16.96
N ARG A 489 51.40 17.72 16.86
CA ARG A 489 52.24 17.88 18.04
C ARG A 489 51.43 18.81 18.93
N LYS A 490 51.00 18.30 20.09
CA LYS A 490 50.62 19.16 21.20
C LYS A 490 51.80 20.11 21.39
N LYS A 491 51.58 21.38 21.09
CA LYS A 491 52.33 22.50 21.63
C LYS A 491 51.31 23.38 22.33
#